data_AF-A0A1G6UKV6-F1
#
_entry.id   AF-A0A1G6UKV6-F1
#
_cell.length_a   1.000
_cell.length_b   1.000
_cell.length_c   1.000
_cell.angle_alpha   90.00
_cell.angle_beta   90.00
_cell.angle_gamma   90.00
#
_symmetry.space_group_name_H-M   'P 1'
#
loop_
_entity.id
_entity.type
_entity.pdbx_description
1 polymer ?
#
loop_
_entity_poly.entity_id
_entity_poly.type
_entity_poly.pdbx_seq_one_letter_code
_entity_poly.pdbx_strand_id
1 'polypeptide(L)'
;MSFFKPKKKNPYGWFGDYKKWEALTALSGGYEAEPILEKTKNALLKVKNGEAVYERDSVLFDQKIYPYSVISALLYAAIECGNELNVIDFGGSLGSTYYQVKDVVPQNVRLHWSVVEQESYVRCGQAHFEDEILKFHFTIEESMAAQKANVLLLSSVVQYLEKPHDFLEEIKKYNFKYILVDRTAFIKGDRADRLTLQVVPPEIYEAHYPAWFFNEKRFLAHFEGYEIKMEFESFVAGEQEMEIDHVKAGYDKGFFLIKK
;
A
#
# COMPACT_ATOMS: atom_id res chain seq x y z
N MET A 1 -19.37 44.05 14.45
CA MET A 1 -18.02 43.57 14.09
C MET A 1 -18.02 42.06 14.28
N SER A 2 -18.04 41.30 13.18
CA SER A 2 -17.99 39.83 13.25
C SER A 2 -16.54 39.41 13.47
N PHE A 3 -16.23 38.91 14.66
CA PHE A 3 -14.93 38.32 14.95
C PHE A 3 -14.86 36.96 14.22
N PHE A 4 -14.21 36.93 13.06
CA PHE A 4 -13.79 35.68 12.44
C PHE A 4 -12.79 35.01 13.38
N LYS A 5 -13.24 34.03 14.17
CA LYS A 5 -12.33 33.11 14.85
C LYS A 5 -11.48 32.42 13.77
N PRO A 6 -10.14 32.47 13.84
CA PRO A 6 -9.32 31.70 12.92
C PRO A 6 -9.69 30.23 13.07
N LYS A 7 -10.05 29.57 11.96
CA LYS A 7 -10.24 28.11 11.95
C LYS A 7 -8.95 27.49 12.47
N LYS A 8 -9.03 26.67 13.53
CA LYS A 8 -7.90 25.84 13.96
C LYS A 8 -7.46 25.02 12.75
N LYS A 9 -6.18 25.11 12.40
CA LYS A 9 -5.58 24.26 11.35
C LYS A 9 -5.66 22.81 11.81
N ASN A 10 -5.99 21.90 10.89
CA ASN A 10 -6.11 20.46 11.18
C ASN A 10 -4.73 19.93 11.63
N PRO A 11 -4.56 19.40 12.85
CA PRO A 11 -3.25 18.91 13.29
C PRO A 11 -2.82 17.59 12.60
N TYR A 12 -3.71 16.96 11.85
CA TYR A 12 -3.48 15.68 11.16
C TYR A 12 -3.19 15.88 9.67
N GLY A 13 -2.45 14.94 9.07
CA GLY A 13 -2.00 15.00 7.68
C GLY A 13 -0.49 14.93 7.55
N TRP A 14 0.07 15.52 6.50
CA TRP A 14 1.50 15.48 6.19
C TRP A 14 2.13 16.86 6.37
N PHE A 15 3.31 16.88 7.00
CA PHE A 15 3.97 18.11 7.41
C PHE A 15 5.46 18.09 7.10
N GLY A 16 6.01 19.28 6.87
CA GLY A 16 7.44 19.52 6.79
C GLY A 16 8.10 19.06 5.49
N ASP A 17 9.42 19.26 5.44
CA ASP A 17 10.30 18.84 4.35
C ASP A 17 11.63 18.44 5.00
N TYR A 18 11.73 17.17 5.37
CA TYR A 18 12.79 16.65 6.21
C TYR A 18 13.94 16.12 5.34
N LYS A 19 15.19 16.27 5.82
CA LYS A 19 16.38 15.84 5.07
C LYS A 19 16.79 14.39 5.32
N LYS A 20 16.31 13.81 6.42
CA LYS A 20 16.78 12.53 6.96
C LYS A 20 15.63 11.77 7.58
N TRP A 21 15.54 10.47 7.27
CA TRP A 21 14.52 9.57 7.78
C TRP A 21 14.64 9.37 9.30
N GLU A 22 15.88 9.27 9.78
CA GLU A 22 16.21 8.99 11.18
C GLU A 22 15.77 10.12 12.12
N ALA A 23 15.69 11.35 11.61
CA ALA A 23 15.17 12.48 12.36
C ALA A 23 13.67 12.34 12.68
N LEU A 24 12.94 11.58 11.85
CA LEU A 24 11.52 11.35 12.01
C LEU A 24 11.24 10.09 12.83
N THR A 25 11.96 8.99 12.63
CA THR A 25 11.75 7.76 13.40
C THR A 25 11.95 7.96 14.91
N ALA A 26 12.90 8.82 15.30
CA ALA A 26 13.11 9.20 16.70
C ALA A 26 11.91 9.93 17.34
N LEU A 27 11.03 10.53 16.53
CA LEU A 27 9.83 11.25 16.97
C LEU A 27 8.56 10.40 16.89
N SER A 28 8.62 9.27 16.18
CA SER A 28 7.43 8.64 15.61
C SER A 28 7.19 7.21 16.10
N GLY A 29 8.14 6.59 16.79
CA GLY A 29 7.99 5.24 17.37
C GLY A 29 7.91 4.10 16.33
N GLY A 30 7.82 4.42 15.03
CA GLY A 30 7.74 3.46 13.92
C GLY A 30 6.41 2.71 13.82
N TYR A 31 6.24 1.93 12.76
CA TYR A 31 5.07 1.05 12.53
C TYR A 31 5.00 -0.14 13.52
N GLU A 32 6.04 -0.34 14.33
CA GLU A 32 6.23 -1.49 15.22
C GLU A 32 5.45 -1.41 16.54
N ALA A 33 4.50 -0.49 16.68
CA ALA A 33 3.70 -0.45 17.89
C ALA A 33 2.77 -1.68 17.93
N GLU A 34 3.03 -2.62 18.86
CA GLU A 34 2.17 -3.77 19.15
C GLU A 34 0.65 -3.44 19.16
N PRO A 35 0.19 -2.27 19.64
CA PRO A 35 -1.21 -1.89 19.55
C PRO A 35 -1.81 -1.84 18.14
N ILE A 36 -1.01 -1.49 17.12
CA ILE A 36 -1.50 -1.37 15.73
C ILE A 36 -1.72 -2.75 15.12
N LEU A 37 -0.77 -3.66 15.30
CA LEU A 37 -0.91 -5.04 14.83
C LEU A 37 -2.12 -5.71 15.49
N GLU A 38 -2.29 -5.56 16.80
CA GLU A 38 -3.43 -6.15 17.50
C GLU A 38 -4.77 -5.58 17.01
N LYS A 39 -4.85 -4.26 16.80
CA LYS A 39 -6.05 -3.63 16.24
C LYS A 39 -6.35 -4.15 14.83
N THR A 40 -5.33 -4.24 13.98
CA THR A 40 -5.42 -4.75 12.60
C THR A 40 -5.86 -6.21 12.57
N LYS A 41 -5.25 -7.06 13.39
CA LYS A 41 -5.63 -8.47 13.56
C LYS A 41 -7.10 -8.61 13.95
N ASN A 42 -7.55 -7.85 14.95
CA ASN A 42 -8.93 -7.93 15.42
C ASN A 42 -9.95 -7.45 14.37
N ALA A 43 -9.61 -6.42 13.57
CA ALA A 43 -10.44 -5.99 12.46
C ALA A 43 -10.50 -7.03 11.34
N LEU A 44 -9.34 -7.55 10.91
CA LEU A 44 -9.28 -8.53 9.82
C LEU A 44 -9.84 -9.90 10.19
N LEU A 45 -9.76 -10.33 11.46
CA LEU A 45 -10.44 -11.57 11.90
C LEU A 45 -11.95 -11.46 11.72
N LYS A 46 -12.55 -10.30 11.99
CA LYS A 46 -13.98 -10.07 11.72
C LYS A 46 -14.30 -10.17 10.25
N VAL A 47 -13.45 -9.63 9.37
CA VAL A 47 -13.60 -9.75 7.91
C VAL A 47 -13.46 -11.21 7.46
N LYS A 48 -12.43 -11.91 7.93
CA LYS A 48 -12.18 -13.33 7.64
C LYS A 48 -13.36 -14.22 8.05
N ASN A 49 -13.96 -13.96 9.22
CA ASN A 49 -15.08 -14.72 9.77
C ASN A 49 -16.45 -14.32 9.22
N GLY A 50 -16.53 -13.29 8.36
CA GLY A 50 -17.80 -12.77 7.83
C GLY A 50 -18.61 -11.93 8.82
N GLU A 51 -18.01 -11.51 9.93
CA GLU A 51 -18.61 -10.60 10.92
C GLU A 51 -18.55 -9.13 10.48
N ALA A 52 -17.64 -8.79 9.56
CA ALA A 52 -17.53 -7.50 8.90
C ALA A 52 -17.28 -7.69 7.40
N VAL A 53 -17.66 -6.72 6.57
CA VAL A 53 -17.54 -6.83 5.11
C VAL A 53 -16.23 -6.28 4.57
N TYR A 54 -15.59 -5.35 5.29
CA TYR A 54 -14.40 -4.64 4.81
C TYR A 54 -13.67 -3.96 5.97
N GLU A 55 -12.35 -3.86 5.85
CA GLU A 55 -11.51 -3.04 6.70
C GLU A 55 -10.48 -2.28 5.87
N ARG A 56 -10.08 -1.10 6.36
CA ARG A 56 -8.92 -0.35 5.87
C ARG A 56 -8.25 0.34 7.05
N ASP A 57 -6.93 0.22 7.14
CA ASP A 57 -6.14 0.79 8.22
C ASP A 57 -6.68 0.39 9.61
N SER A 58 -7.17 -0.85 9.75
CA SER A 58 -7.83 -1.42 10.94
C SER A 58 -9.22 -0.85 11.28
N VAL A 59 -9.76 0.06 10.46
CA VAL A 59 -11.11 0.61 10.60
C VAL A 59 -12.09 -0.27 9.83
N LEU A 60 -13.17 -0.69 10.47
CA LEU A 60 -14.25 -1.45 9.83
C LEU A 60 -15.20 -0.51 9.08
N PHE A 61 -15.70 -0.99 7.94
CA PHE A 61 -16.68 -0.27 7.13
C PHE A 61 -17.92 -1.13 6.92
N ASP A 62 -19.10 -0.48 6.94
CA ASP A 62 -20.38 -1.15 6.68
C ASP A 62 -20.60 -1.50 5.21
N GLN A 63 -19.82 -0.86 4.32
CA GLN A 63 -19.84 -1.12 2.89
C GLN A 63 -18.43 -1.35 2.39
N LYS A 64 -18.30 -2.38 1.55
CA LYS A 64 -17.03 -2.71 0.91
C LYS A 64 -16.74 -1.72 -0.21
N ILE A 65 -15.60 -1.06 -0.12
CA ILE A 65 -15.12 -0.13 -1.14
C ILE A 65 -14.12 -0.90 -2.00
N TYR A 66 -14.45 -1.09 -3.28
CA TYR A 66 -13.61 -1.88 -4.18
C TYR A 66 -12.60 -1.01 -4.93
N PRO A 67 -11.33 -1.46 -5.03
CA PRO A 67 -10.32 -0.78 -5.81
C PRO A 67 -10.44 -1.25 -7.27
N TYR A 68 -11.41 -0.71 -8.02
CA TYR A 68 -11.73 -1.23 -9.36
C TYR A 68 -10.55 -1.25 -10.34
N SER A 69 -9.63 -0.28 -10.23
CA SER A 69 -8.41 -0.25 -11.05
C SER A 69 -7.46 -1.41 -10.71
N VAL A 70 -7.29 -1.71 -9.42
CA VAL A 70 -6.51 -2.86 -8.93
C VAL A 70 -7.15 -4.16 -9.38
N ILE A 71 -8.47 -4.30 -9.21
CA ILE A 71 -9.23 -5.47 -9.68
C ILE A 71 -9.05 -5.67 -11.19
N SER A 72 -9.18 -4.59 -11.99
CA SER A 72 -9.03 -4.66 -13.44
C SER A 72 -7.64 -5.13 -13.85
N ALA A 73 -6.59 -4.63 -13.18
CA ALA A 73 -5.21 -5.04 -13.41
C ALA A 73 -4.98 -6.52 -13.02
N LEU A 74 -5.49 -6.96 -11.87
CA LEU A 74 -5.37 -8.34 -11.40
C LEU A 74 -6.08 -9.33 -12.35
N LEU A 75 -7.29 -9.01 -12.79
CA LEU A 75 -8.05 -9.85 -13.72
C LEU A 75 -7.41 -9.88 -15.11
N TYR A 76 -6.89 -8.75 -15.60
CA TYR A 76 -6.10 -8.71 -16.83
C TYR A 76 -4.87 -9.64 -16.70
N ALA A 77 -4.11 -9.52 -15.62
CA ALA A 77 -2.94 -10.36 -15.39
C ALA A 77 -3.29 -11.85 -15.30
N ALA A 78 -4.41 -12.20 -14.68
CA ALA A 78 -4.90 -13.58 -14.60
C ALA A 78 -5.19 -14.17 -15.98
N ILE A 79 -5.94 -13.45 -16.83
CA ILE A 79 -6.28 -13.89 -18.19
C ILE A 79 -5.01 -14.09 -19.02
N GLU A 80 -4.11 -13.11 -19.01
CA GLU A 80 -2.84 -13.14 -19.75
C GLU A 80 -1.81 -14.14 -19.19
N CYS A 81 -2.12 -14.78 -18.06
CA CYS A 81 -1.33 -15.84 -17.45
C CYS A 81 -2.10 -17.17 -17.44
N GLY A 82 -3.04 -17.37 -18.37
CA GLY A 82 -3.72 -18.66 -18.53
C GLY A 82 -4.65 -19.01 -17.38
N ASN A 83 -5.31 -18.00 -16.79
CA ASN A 83 -6.11 -18.11 -15.57
C ASN A 83 -5.30 -18.48 -14.31
N GLU A 84 -4.02 -18.14 -14.24
CA GLU A 84 -3.22 -18.21 -13.02
C GLU A 84 -2.89 -16.79 -12.52
N LEU A 85 -3.19 -16.52 -11.25
CA LEU A 85 -2.89 -15.26 -10.59
C LEU A 85 -2.06 -15.55 -9.34
N ASN A 86 -0.74 -15.35 -9.44
CA ASN A 86 0.22 -15.54 -8.35
C ASN A 86 0.76 -14.16 -7.96
N VAL A 87 0.25 -13.61 -6.85
CA VAL A 87 0.52 -12.23 -6.42
C VAL A 87 1.52 -12.24 -5.27
N ILE A 88 2.52 -11.37 -5.33
CA ILE A 88 3.24 -10.90 -4.15
C ILE A 88 2.69 -9.52 -3.79
N ASP A 89 2.12 -9.42 -2.59
CA ASP A 89 1.59 -8.20 -1.98
C ASP A 89 2.58 -7.71 -0.92
N PHE A 90 3.46 -6.80 -1.32
CA PHE A 90 4.52 -6.28 -0.45
C PHE A 90 3.94 -5.18 0.45
N GLY A 91 4.04 -5.37 1.76
CA GLY A 91 3.33 -4.54 2.74
C GLY A 91 1.83 -4.85 2.83
N GLY A 92 1.39 -6.05 2.43
CA GLY A 92 -0.03 -6.47 2.40
C GLY A 92 -0.71 -6.68 3.77
N SER A 93 -0.07 -6.26 4.87
CA SER A 93 -0.58 -6.41 6.25
C SER A 93 -0.92 -7.86 6.59
N LEU A 94 -2.13 -8.16 7.09
CA LEU A 94 -2.63 -9.53 7.32
C LEU A 94 -3.52 -10.01 6.17
N GLY A 95 -3.29 -9.50 4.96
CA GLY A 95 -4.06 -9.81 3.75
C GLY A 95 -5.20 -8.83 3.45
N SER A 96 -5.09 -7.56 3.86
CA SER A 96 -6.15 -6.54 3.69
C SER A 96 -6.66 -6.47 2.25
N THR A 97 -5.75 -6.32 1.29
CA THR A 97 -6.12 -6.24 -0.14
C THR A 97 -6.67 -7.58 -0.65
N TYR A 98 -6.12 -8.71 -0.21
CA TYR A 98 -6.66 -10.03 -0.53
C TYR A 98 -8.13 -10.16 -0.11
N TYR A 99 -8.47 -9.86 1.14
CA TYR A 99 -9.87 -9.90 1.60
C TYR A 99 -10.74 -8.85 0.89
N GLN A 100 -10.14 -7.72 0.46
CA GLN A 100 -10.82 -6.69 -0.31
C GLN A 100 -11.19 -7.14 -1.73
N VAL A 101 -10.46 -8.05 -2.37
CA VAL A 101 -10.68 -8.38 -3.80
C VAL A 101 -10.98 -9.85 -4.10
N LYS A 102 -10.72 -10.78 -3.18
CA LYS A 102 -10.82 -12.23 -3.48
C LYS A 102 -12.21 -12.71 -3.92
N ASP A 103 -13.27 -12.03 -3.49
CA ASP A 103 -14.65 -12.34 -3.81
C ASP A 103 -15.05 -12.00 -5.25
N VAL A 104 -14.27 -11.15 -5.94
CA VAL A 104 -14.49 -10.82 -7.35
C VAL A 104 -13.55 -11.58 -8.30
N VAL A 105 -12.63 -12.40 -7.76
CA VAL A 105 -11.77 -13.28 -8.58
C VAL A 105 -12.61 -14.48 -9.05
N PRO A 106 -12.72 -14.74 -10.38
CA PRO A 106 -13.50 -15.86 -10.89
C PRO A 106 -13.01 -17.22 -10.39
N GLN A 107 -13.92 -18.16 -10.15
CA GLN A 107 -13.60 -19.50 -9.62
C GLN A 107 -12.66 -20.32 -10.54
N ASN A 108 -12.64 -20.03 -11.84
CA ASN A 108 -11.74 -20.69 -12.79
C ASN A 108 -10.32 -20.10 -12.79
N VAL A 109 -10.06 -19.04 -12.02
CA VAL A 109 -8.72 -18.49 -11.81
C VAL A 109 -8.06 -19.20 -10.64
N ARG A 110 -6.91 -19.82 -10.89
CA ARG A 110 -6.05 -20.38 -9.85
C ARG A 110 -5.34 -19.23 -9.14
N LEU A 111 -5.80 -18.92 -7.94
CA LEU A 111 -5.28 -17.83 -7.11
C LEU A 111 -4.23 -18.34 -6.11
N HIS A 112 -3.11 -17.64 -6.04
CA HIS A 112 -2.14 -17.70 -4.95
C HIS A 112 -1.78 -16.28 -4.55
N TRP A 113 -1.79 -15.99 -3.26
CA TRP A 113 -1.54 -14.65 -2.73
C TRP A 113 -0.51 -14.72 -1.61
N SER A 114 0.69 -14.21 -1.87
CA SER A 114 1.76 -14.13 -0.90
C SER A 114 1.86 -12.71 -0.35
N VAL A 115 1.70 -12.54 0.95
CA VAL A 115 2.03 -11.28 1.64
C VAL A 115 3.48 -11.31 2.09
N VAL A 116 4.22 -10.24 1.79
CA VAL A 116 5.57 -10.02 2.32
C VAL A 116 5.52 -8.84 3.29
N GLU A 117 5.85 -9.09 4.56
CA GLU A 117 5.77 -8.10 5.64
C GLU A 117 6.90 -8.32 6.67
N GLN A 118 7.02 -7.41 7.63
CA GLN A 118 7.84 -7.47 8.83
C GLN A 118 7.47 -8.67 9.72
N GLU A 119 8.42 -9.05 10.57
CA GLU A 119 8.40 -10.32 11.29
C GLU A 119 7.13 -10.54 12.13
N SER A 120 6.65 -9.51 12.84
CA SER A 120 5.47 -9.63 13.71
C SER A 120 4.19 -9.88 12.93
N TYR A 121 4.00 -9.21 11.78
CA TYR A 121 2.86 -9.45 10.88
C TYR A 121 2.95 -10.80 10.21
N VAL A 122 4.13 -11.23 9.74
CA VAL A 122 4.29 -12.55 9.13
C VAL A 122 3.93 -13.65 10.11
N ARG A 123 4.46 -13.60 11.34
CA ARG A 123 4.13 -14.58 12.39
C ARG A 123 2.63 -14.57 12.73
N CYS A 124 2.01 -13.39 12.81
CA CYS A 124 0.57 -13.26 13.06
C CYS A 124 -0.27 -13.81 11.89
N GLY A 125 0.12 -13.50 10.65
CA GLY A 125 -0.48 -13.96 9.41
C GLY A 125 -0.45 -15.49 9.32
N GLN A 126 0.71 -16.10 9.54
CA GLN A 126 0.89 -17.55 9.57
C GLN A 126 0.01 -18.22 10.64
N ALA A 127 -0.11 -17.62 11.82
CA ALA A 127 -0.88 -18.20 12.93
C ALA A 127 -2.40 -18.11 12.73
N HIS A 128 -2.90 -17.04 12.10
CA HIS A 128 -4.33 -16.70 12.13
C HIS A 128 -5.00 -16.59 10.76
N PHE A 129 -4.26 -16.27 9.70
CA PHE A 129 -4.80 -15.91 8.39
C PHE A 129 -4.45 -16.90 7.29
N GLU A 130 -3.25 -17.49 7.34
CA GLU A 130 -2.72 -18.38 6.33
C GLU A 130 -3.65 -19.57 6.03
N ASP A 131 -3.79 -19.88 4.74
CA ASP A 131 -4.52 -21.03 4.21
C ASP A 131 -3.85 -21.53 2.92
N GLU A 132 -4.53 -22.34 2.11
CA GLU A 132 -3.99 -22.87 0.85
C GLU A 132 -3.74 -21.79 -0.23
N ILE A 133 -4.39 -20.62 -0.11
CA ILE A 133 -4.33 -19.52 -1.09
C ILE A 133 -3.48 -18.37 -0.57
N LEU A 134 -3.75 -17.92 0.67
CA LEU A 134 -3.08 -16.79 1.31
C LEU A 134 -1.89 -17.28 2.13
N LYS A 135 -0.67 -16.85 1.76
CA LYS A 135 0.60 -17.20 2.40
C LYS A 135 1.34 -15.97 2.93
N PHE A 136 2.20 -16.14 3.92
CA PHE A 136 3.00 -15.06 4.50
C PHE A 136 4.50 -15.39 4.52
N HIS A 137 5.31 -14.44 4.08
CA HIS A 137 6.76 -14.60 3.93
C HIS A 137 7.53 -13.40 4.46
N PHE A 138 8.75 -13.62 4.94
CA PHE A 138 9.60 -12.54 5.47
C PHE A 138 10.27 -11.73 4.36
N THR A 139 10.46 -12.32 3.18
CA THR A 139 11.15 -11.66 2.06
C THR A 139 10.51 -12.01 0.71
N ILE A 140 10.71 -11.14 -0.29
CA ILE A 140 10.30 -11.42 -1.68
C ILE A 140 11.05 -12.65 -2.22
N GLU A 141 12.31 -12.84 -1.85
CA GLU A 141 13.10 -14.00 -2.29
C GLU A 141 12.52 -15.33 -1.80
N GLU A 142 12.16 -15.40 -0.52
CA GLU A 142 11.49 -16.56 0.07
C GLU A 142 10.16 -16.86 -0.64
N SER A 143 9.33 -15.82 -0.84
CA SER A 143 8.04 -15.97 -1.52
C SER A 143 8.20 -16.46 -2.96
N MET A 144 9.14 -15.88 -3.72
CA MET A 144 9.43 -16.29 -5.10
C MET A 144 9.98 -17.72 -5.20
N ALA A 145 10.71 -18.19 -4.18
CA ALA A 145 11.19 -19.57 -4.10
C ALA A 145 10.07 -20.57 -3.79
N ALA A 146 9.09 -20.17 -2.98
CA ALA A 146 7.93 -20.99 -2.65
C ALA A 146 6.96 -21.13 -3.84
N GLN A 147 6.60 -20.01 -4.47
CA GLN A 147 5.75 -19.97 -5.66
C GLN A 147 6.11 -18.74 -6.50
N LYS A 148 6.48 -18.97 -7.76
CA LYS A 148 6.85 -17.87 -8.65
C LYS A 148 5.65 -16.96 -8.94
N ALA A 149 5.73 -15.71 -8.51
CA ALA A 149 4.70 -14.72 -8.77
C ALA A 149 4.79 -14.12 -10.18
N ASN A 150 3.63 -13.75 -10.73
CA ASN A 150 3.51 -13.04 -11.99
C ASN A 150 3.20 -11.55 -11.78
N VAL A 151 2.59 -11.19 -10.64
CA VAL A 151 2.25 -9.82 -10.26
C VAL A 151 2.97 -9.46 -8.96
N LEU A 152 3.66 -8.31 -8.96
CA LEU A 152 4.03 -7.59 -7.74
C LEU A 152 3.01 -6.48 -7.49
N LEU A 153 2.39 -6.46 -6.31
CA LEU A 153 1.51 -5.41 -5.85
C LEU A 153 2.24 -4.56 -4.80
N LEU A 154 2.25 -3.25 -5.04
CA LEU A 154 2.78 -2.20 -4.17
C LEU A 154 1.63 -1.22 -3.87
N SER A 155 0.77 -1.53 -2.91
CA SER A 155 -0.36 -0.66 -2.53
C SER A 155 -0.04 0.13 -1.26
N SER A 156 0.16 1.45 -1.40
CA SER A 156 0.43 2.36 -0.28
C SER A 156 1.59 1.94 0.64
N VAL A 157 2.66 1.37 0.06
CA VAL A 157 3.80 0.82 0.82
C VAL A 157 5.10 1.57 0.59
N VAL A 158 5.39 1.96 -0.66
CA VAL A 158 6.73 2.42 -1.04
C VAL A 158 7.08 3.74 -0.34
N GLN A 159 6.11 4.62 -0.13
CA GLN A 159 6.29 5.89 0.57
C GLN A 159 6.70 5.74 2.04
N TYR A 160 6.51 4.57 2.64
CA TYR A 160 6.81 4.30 4.04
C TYR A 160 8.13 3.54 4.23
N LEU A 161 8.90 3.34 3.16
CA LEU A 161 10.24 2.77 3.24
C LEU A 161 11.29 3.86 3.48
N GLU A 162 12.30 3.54 4.28
CA GLU A 162 13.43 4.45 4.54
C GLU A 162 14.21 4.78 3.26
N LYS A 163 14.46 3.76 2.44
CA LYS A 163 15.22 3.85 1.18
C LYS A 163 14.38 3.34 0.01
N PRO A 164 13.34 4.08 -0.40
CA PRO A 164 12.37 3.59 -1.39
C PRO A 164 13.00 3.36 -2.75
N HIS A 165 13.96 4.20 -3.18
CA HIS A 165 14.65 3.99 -4.46
C HIS A 165 15.58 2.78 -4.47
N ASP A 166 16.22 2.44 -3.34
CA ASP A 166 17.03 1.24 -3.23
C ASP A 166 16.15 -0.02 -3.35
N PHE A 167 14.99 0.00 -2.69
CA PHE A 167 13.98 -1.05 -2.82
C PHE A 167 13.46 -1.19 -4.26
N LEU A 168 13.12 -0.07 -4.91
CA LEU A 168 12.66 -0.06 -6.31
C LEU A 168 13.72 -0.60 -7.28
N GLU A 169 15.01 -0.39 -6.99
CA GLU A 169 16.09 -0.98 -7.76
C GLU A 169 16.22 -2.48 -7.48
N GLU A 170 16.11 -2.89 -6.21
CA GLU A 170 16.17 -4.29 -5.80
C GLU A 170 15.10 -5.13 -6.49
N ILE A 171 13.85 -4.67 -6.54
CA ILE A 171 12.74 -5.48 -7.07
C ILE A 171 12.90 -5.81 -8.56
N LYS A 172 13.73 -5.08 -9.31
CA LYS A 172 14.04 -5.37 -10.72
C LYS A 172 14.64 -6.76 -10.91
N LYS A 173 15.39 -7.28 -9.92
CA LYS A 173 16.04 -8.60 -9.99
C LYS A 173 15.03 -9.76 -10.15
N TYR A 174 13.82 -9.59 -9.63
CA TYR A 174 12.77 -10.60 -9.67
C TYR A 174 12.02 -10.68 -11.00
N ASN A 175 12.20 -9.69 -11.89
CA ASN A 175 11.71 -9.75 -13.26
C ASN A 175 10.19 -10.02 -13.38
N PHE A 176 9.37 -9.44 -12.51
CA PHE A 176 7.92 -9.60 -12.52
C PHE A 176 7.34 -9.25 -13.90
N LYS A 177 6.39 -10.07 -14.39
CA LYS A 177 5.70 -9.79 -15.67
C LYS A 177 4.83 -8.54 -15.54
N TYR A 178 4.21 -8.38 -14.37
CA TYR A 178 3.34 -7.26 -14.04
C TYR A 178 3.74 -6.62 -12.72
N ILE A 179 3.73 -5.30 -12.67
CA ILE A 179 3.86 -4.53 -11.44
C ILE A 179 2.65 -3.62 -11.33
N LEU A 180 1.96 -3.70 -10.20
CA LEU A 180 0.81 -2.88 -9.88
C LEU A 180 1.20 -1.96 -8.72
N VAL A 181 1.37 -0.69 -9.03
CA VAL A 181 1.57 0.37 -8.04
C VAL A 181 0.20 0.97 -7.76
N ASP A 182 -0.18 1.02 -6.50
CA ASP A 182 -1.46 1.56 -6.06
C ASP A 182 -1.22 2.49 -4.87
N ARG A 183 -2.07 3.51 -4.74
CA ARG A 183 -2.06 4.42 -3.58
C ARG A 183 -0.66 5.00 -3.23
N THR A 184 0.12 5.39 -4.23
CA THR A 184 1.46 5.99 -4.04
C THR A 184 1.38 7.52 -4.09
N ALA A 185 1.96 8.16 -3.07
CA ALA A 185 1.93 9.61 -2.92
C ALA A 185 3.00 10.32 -3.77
N PHE A 186 2.59 11.31 -4.56
CA PHE A 186 3.43 12.13 -5.43
C PHE A 186 3.34 13.61 -5.10
N ILE A 187 4.44 14.34 -5.30
CA ILE A 187 4.50 15.80 -5.13
C ILE A 187 4.14 16.52 -6.45
N LYS A 188 3.30 17.55 -6.37
CA LYS A 188 2.95 18.38 -7.54
C LYS A 188 4.16 19.19 -8.04
N GLY A 189 4.27 19.25 -9.35
CA GLY A 189 5.31 20.00 -10.07
C GLY A 189 6.63 19.23 -10.16
N ASP A 190 7.58 19.78 -10.91
CA ASP A 190 8.89 19.15 -11.11
C ASP A 190 9.85 19.46 -9.95
N ARG A 191 9.59 18.82 -8.80
CA ARG A 191 10.35 18.97 -7.55
C ARG A 191 10.99 17.66 -7.15
N ALA A 192 12.06 17.69 -6.37
CA ALA A 192 12.59 16.47 -5.78
C ALA A 192 11.56 15.83 -4.83
N ASP A 193 11.75 14.54 -4.53
CA ASP A 193 11.01 13.82 -3.52
C ASP A 193 11.03 14.59 -2.19
N ARG A 194 9.89 14.59 -1.51
CA ARG A 194 9.69 15.34 -0.28
C ARG A 194 9.41 14.37 0.87
N LEU A 195 10.29 14.36 1.87
CA LEU A 195 10.06 13.60 3.09
C LEU A 195 9.21 14.43 4.05
N THR A 196 8.14 13.83 4.53
CA THR A 196 7.17 14.45 5.44
C THR A 196 7.02 13.64 6.72
N LEU A 197 6.56 14.28 7.79
CA LEU A 197 6.00 13.59 8.94
C LEU A 197 4.49 13.49 8.73
N GLN A 198 3.98 12.27 8.64
CA GLN A 198 2.55 12.00 8.70
C GLN A 198 2.11 11.94 10.16
N VAL A 199 1.05 12.67 10.49
CA VAL A 199 0.36 12.63 11.78
C VAL A 199 -1.01 12.00 11.54
N VAL A 200 -1.20 10.77 12.02
CA VAL A 200 -2.41 9.97 11.77
C VAL A 200 -3.55 10.46 12.68
N PRO A 201 -4.77 10.65 12.16
CA PRO A 201 -5.93 10.94 13.01
C PRO A 201 -6.20 9.80 14.01
N PRO A 202 -6.49 10.12 15.29
CA PRO A 202 -6.65 9.12 16.35
C PRO A 202 -7.84 8.17 16.13
N GLU A 203 -8.83 8.57 15.34
CA GLU A 203 -9.91 7.70 14.87
C GLU A 203 -9.41 6.47 14.08
N ILE A 204 -8.26 6.58 13.42
CA ILE A 204 -7.55 5.45 12.80
C ILE A 204 -6.65 4.79 13.85
N TYR A 205 -5.67 5.52 14.39
CA TYR A 205 -4.87 5.17 15.58
C TYR A 205 -3.91 6.32 15.88
N GLU A 206 -3.42 6.40 17.12
CA GLU A 206 -2.42 7.41 17.49
C GLU A 206 -1.04 6.97 17.04
N ALA A 207 -0.57 7.52 15.93
CA ALA A 207 0.79 7.31 15.46
C ALA A 207 1.27 8.40 14.53
N HIS A 208 2.60 8.49 14.40
CA HIS A 208 3.26 9.34 13.43
C HIS A 208 4.27 8.51 12.65
N TYR A 209 4.43 8.76 11.35
CA TYR A 209 5.43 8.06 10.53
C TYR A 209 6.11 8.98 9.54
N PRO A 210 7.37 8.71 9.17
CA PRO A 210 7.97 9.30 8.00
C PRO A 210 7.22 8.83 6.74
N ALA A 211 6.98 9.73 5.79
CA ALA A 211 6.31 9.42 4.53
C ALA A 211 6.89 10.25 3.38
N TRP A 212 7.24 9.58 2.28
CA TRP A 212 7.71 10.24 1.07
C TRP A 212 6.54 10.67 0.16
N PHE A 213 6.68 11.85 -0.43
CA PHE A 213 5.95 12.23 -1.64
C PHE A 213 6.95 12.25 -2.80
N PHE A 214 6.78 11.37 -3.77
CA PHE A 214 7.75 11.15 -4.84
C PHE A 214 7.65 12.18 -5.96
N ASN A 215 8.77 12.48 -6.61
CA ASN A 215 8.74 12.99 -7.97
C ASN A 215 8.30 11.87 -8.92
N GLU A 216 7.17 12.05 -9.59
CA GLU A 216 6.59 11.01 -10.45
C GLU A 216 7.55 10.54 -11.54
N LYS A 217 8.28 11.44 -12.20
CA LYS A 217 9.22 11.08 -13.28
C LYS A 217 10.38 10.23 -12.75
N ARG A 218 10.94 10.59 -11.59
CA ARG A 218 12.04 9.83 -10.96
C ARG A 218 11.58 8.48 -10.46
N PHE A 219 10.36 8.41 -9.92
CA PHE A 219 9.75 7.15 -9.54
C PHE A 219 9.58 6.23 -10.76
N LEU A 220 9.00 6.75 -11.85
CA LEU A 220 8.77 5.99 -13.09
C LEU A 220 10.06 5.61 -13.83
N ALA A 221 11.17 6.31 -13.62
CA ALA A 221 12.49 5.93 -14.15
C ALA A 221 12.97 4.58 -13.62
N HIS A 222 12.45 4.11 -12.48
CA HIS A 222 12.70 2.73 -12.02
C HIS A 222 12.01 1.67 -12.88
N PHE A 223 11.12 2.05 -13.79
CA PHE A 223 10.33 1.13 -14.60
C PHE A 223 10.54 1.30 -16.11
N GLU A 224 11.72 1.77 -16.55
CA GLU A 224 12.03 1.95 -17.99
C GLU A 224 11.87 0.66 -18.84
N GLY A 225 12.07 -0.51 -18.24
CA GLY A 225 11.84 -1.83 -18.84
C GLY A 225 10.36 -2.25 -18.92
N TYR A 226 9.44 -1.40 -18.49
CA TYR A 226 8.00 -1.64 -18.47
C TYR A 226 7.26 -0.62 -19.35
N GLU A 227 6.09 -1.01 -19.84
CA GLU A 227 5.08 -0.16 -20.45
C GLU A 227 4.01 0.17 -19.40
N ILE A 228 3.59 1.43 -19.32
CA ILE A 228 2.45 1.84 -18.52
C ILE A 228 1.18 1.47 -19.28
N LYS A 229 0.47 0.44 -18.81
CA LYS A 229 -0.79 -0.02 -19.40
C LYS A 229 -1.99 0.78 -18.92
N MET A 230 -2.00 1.13 -17.63
CA MET A 230 -3.05 1.96 -17.02
C MET A 230 -2.44 2.93 -16.02
N GLU A 231 -3.03 4.11 -15.96
CA GLU A 231 -2.83 5.10 -14.90
C GLU A 231 -4.19 5.34 -14.25
N PHE A 232 -4.22 5.45 -12.93
CA PHE A 232 -5.47 5.63 -12.20
C PHE A 232 -5.23 6.36 -10.88
N GLU A 233 -6.32 6.87 -10.31
CA GLU A 233 -6.33 7.53 -9.00
C GLU A 233 -6.76 6.53 -7.92
N SER A 234 -6.39 6.80 -6.66
CA SER A 234 -6.89 6.07 -5.50
C SER A 234 -8.43 5.99 -5.47
N PHE A 235 -8.92 4.84 -5.03
CA PHE A 235 -10.33 4.62 -4.70
C PHE A 235 -10.74 5.27 -3.36
N VAL A 236 -9.77 5.75 -2.57
CA VAL A 236 -9.99 6.42 -1.29
C VAL A 236 -10.30 7.90 -1.56
N ALA A 237 -11.48 8.33 -1.13
CA ALA A 237 -11.87 9.72 -1.26
C ALA A 237 -10.92 10.63 -0.46
N GLY A 238 -10.36 11.64 -1.13
CA GLY A 238 -9.46 12.62 -0.54
C GLY A 238 -7.97 12.36 -0.82
N GLU A 239 -7.60 11.19 -1.33
CA GLU A 239 -6.21 10.91 -1.73
C GLU A 239 -5.86 11.50 -3.11
N GLN A 240 -6.87 11.82 -3.94
CA GLN A 240 -6.65 12.44 -5.26
C GLN A 240 -6.01 13.83 -5.15
N GLU A 241 -6.17 14.51 -4.02
CA GLU A 241 -5.52 15.77 -3.73
C GLU A 241 -5.13 15.86 -2.26
N MET A 242 -3.84 15.73 -2.00
CA MET A 242 -3.30 15.61 -0.65
C MET A 242 -2.73 16.95 -0.18
N GLU A 243 -2.96 17.27 1.10
CA GLU A 243 -2.40 18.47 1.74
C GLU A 243 -1.06 18.17 2.40
N ILE A 244 -0.06 19.01 2.12
CA ILE A 244 1.21 19.07 2.84
C ILE A 244 1.36 20.50 3.37
N ASP A 245 1.55 20.64 4.68
CA ASP A 245 1.51 21.95 5.38
C ASP A 245 0.23 22.76 5.11
N HIS A 246 -0.92 22.08 5.00
CA HIS A 246 -2.23 22.66 4.66
C HIS A 246 -2.29 23.29 3.26
N VAL A 247 -1.40 22.89 2.36
CA VAL A 247 -1.41 23.29 0.96
C VAL A 247 -1.60 22.04 0.11
N LYS A 248 -2.49 22.11 -0.87
CA LYS A 248 -2.77 21.05 -1.85
C LYS A 248 -1.58 20.81 -2.78
N ALA A 249 -0.56 20.17 -2.26
CA ALA A 249 0.76 20.02 -2.85
C ALA A 249 1.06 18.57 -3.26
N GLY A 250 0.31 17.60 -2.75
CA GLY A 250 0.45 16.19 -3.12
C GLY A 250 -0.77 15.66 -3.87
N TYR A 251 -0.63 14.46 -4.41
CA TYR A 251 -1.70 13.67 -5.00
C TYR A 251 -1.30 12.20 -4.96
N ASP A 252 -2.30 11.34 -4.96
CA ASP A 252 -2.11 9.92 -5.18
C ASP A 252 -2.10 9.56 -6.67
N LYS A 253 -1.33 8.54 -7.04
CA LYS A 253 -1.45 7.90 -8.34
C LYS A 253 -1.09 6.42 -8.30
N GLY A 254 -1.78 5.63 -9.11
CA GLY A 254 -1.50 4.23 -9.37
C GLY A 254 -1.14 3.95 -10.83
N PHE A 255 -0.36 2.89 -11.03
CA PHE A 255 0.15 2.45 -12.33
C PHE A 255 0.03 0.93 -12.45
N PHE A 256 -0.52 0.48 -13.57
CA PHE A 256 -0.38 -0.91 -13.98
C PHE A 256 0.69 -1.02 -15.06
N LEU A 257 1.79 -1.69 -14.74
CA LEU A 257 2.99 -1.79 -15.55
C LEU A 257 3.12 -3.20 -16.12
N ILE A 258 3.42 -3.31 -17.41
CA ILE A 258 3.66 -4.59 -18.11
C ILE A 258 5.11 -4.62 -18.58
N LYS A 259 5.83 -5.71 -18.30
CA LYS A 259 7.21 -5.87 -18.75
C LYS A 259 7.26 -5.93 -20.29
N LYS A 260 8.19 -5.16 -20.89
CA LYS A 260 8.46 -5.16 -22.33
C LYS A 260 9.10 -6.46 -22.83
#